data_AF-A0A8K0TX92-F1
#
_entry.id   AF-A0A8K0TX92-F1
#
_cell.length_a   1.000
_cell.length_b   1.000
_cell.length_c   1.000
_cell.angle_alpha   90.00
_cell.angle_beta   90.00
_cell.angle_gamma   90.00
#
_symmetry.space_group_name_H-M   'P 1'
#
loop_
_entity.id
_entity.type
_entity.pdbx_description
1 polymer ?
#
loop_
_entity_poly.entity_id
_entity_poly.type
_entity_poly.pdbx_seq_one_letter_code
_entity_poly.pdbx_strand_id
1 'polypeptide(L)'
;APEVSPSKHLPSRNIRTYAGPSRSFLVALPVSGTDNPQSFDQDDIETHESYADLRSRWGVDNSEDDPRPFEDTVTLPRQLKRTASTSFVQQPSLPNGMMNDLKSITELRSKGESRRFLDEVGYLFEGLDGSSAIGLRRASALEVVNKLCEPDFHRRAKASDFYVRTWHKLLEARAGANDKIFDTTVAFFTSLAARDPNTLVELAQQPDFMSTLVEILGFADHKRDILASVLTSNDSELKSRGVLRTEIPPVCRFEPSARFFISLTLATLPRSSLETEHVVALLNTLRSELGLLEARIVAYASGLPLLPPISGTRTDVPSLHHVEACLRLMDSYLQQKWSTQHAEDDETIPPLSLDLVKDFTSELLSLSIVSEASMREASCYEDRNIARKCLCGALRILTLLSHDDESWCEAALNEDFALPFVTLTVVRSQTKWATINASAEDSSRSDDAMEAFDLLCLALGLLMNWATLNCKMTQFCRDKSIDPACSGARTCIRVCQCPDQQPILQCLSALYAQYLTASENDPPESNFLRGYLSVLLGLLIMDSPASRTMVLASLSGRSRSDKLGSLSGHCRSFLNLYIETTSLLAGSPRASPEIPFENDLRTNSWSKRGEDIARRVIASLEVLCDTS
;
A
#
# COMPACT_ATOMS: atom_id res chain seq x y z
N ALA A 1 -54.48 12.37 -8.44
CA ALA A 1 -53.20 12.44 -7.70
C ALA A 1 -52.89 11.03 -7.21
N PRO A 2 -51.83 10.37 -7.71
CA PRO A 2 -51.29 9.19 -7.08
C PRO A 2 -50.04 9.55 -6.26
N GLU A 3 -49.93 8.89 -5.11
CA GLU A 3 -48.89 9.09 -4.09
C GLU A 3 -47.49 8.70 -4.60
N VAL A 4 -46.54 9.61 -4.36
CA VAL A 4 -45.11 9.40 -4.61
C VAL A 4 -44.53 8.62 -3.43
N SER A 5 -43.99 7.44 -3.71
CA SER A 5 -43.25 6.62 -2.74
C SER A 5 -41.85 7.20 -2.53
N PRO A 6 -41.28 7.17 -1.31
CA PRO A 6 -39.94 7.70 -1.06
C PRO A 6 -38.86 6.82 -1.68
N SER A 7 -37.85 7.47 -2.26
CA SER A 7 -36.69 6.86 -2.92
C SER A 7 -35.92 5.92 -1.99
N LYS A 8 -35.65 4.71 -2.47
CA LYS A 8 -34.77 3.74 -1.79
C LYS A 8 -33.35 4.31 -1.72
N HIS A 9 -32.79 4.42 -0.52
CA HIS A 9 -31.38 4.70 -0.32
C HIS A 9 -30.52 3.61 -0.97
N LEU A 10 -29.58 4.02 -1.83
CA LEU A 10 -28.61 3.15 -2.50
C LEU A 10 -27.54 2.68 -1.49
N PRO A 11 -27.03 1.44 -1.62
CA PRO A 11 -25.96 0.93 -0.76
C PRO A 11 -24.62 1.60 -1.11
N SER A 12 -23.98 2.23 -0.12
CA SER A 12 -22.65 2.83 -0.26
C SER A 12 -21.59 1.74 -0.43
N ARG A 13 -20.92 1.69 -1.59
CA ARG A 13 -19.69 0.90 -1.78
C ARG A 13 -18.47 1.78 -1.51
N ASN A 14 -17.45 1.17 -0.89
CA ASN A 14 -16.22 1.83 -0.43
C ASN A 14 -15.32 2.21 -1.61
N ILE A 15 -15.23 3.51 -1.92
CA ILE A 15 -14.24 4.04 -2.87
C ILE A 15 -13.07 4.59 -2.05
N ARG A 16 -11.86 4.11 -2.31
CA ARG A 16 -10.64 4.51 -1.58
C ARG A 16 -10.15 5.88 -2.04
N THR A 17 -9.70 6.73 -1.11
CA THR A 17 -8.99 7.98 -1.41
C THR A 17 -7.48 7.82 -1.35
N TYR A 18 -6.79 8.37 -2.34
CA TYR A 18 -5.34 8.26 -2.48
C TYR A 18 -4.53 9.29 -1.72
N ALA A 19 -5.16 10.25 -1.05
CA ALA A 19 -4.46 11.34 -0.38
C ALA A 19 -4.73 11.40 1.14
N GLY A 20 -5.06 10.26 1.74
CA GLY A 20 -5.55 10.22 3.11
C GLY A 20 -6.88 10.96 3.26
N PRO A 21 -7.39 11.12 4.50
CA PRO A 21 -8.70 11.74 4.75
C PRO A 21 -8.78 13.23 4.38
N SER A 22 -7.75 13.81 3.75
CA SER A 22 -7.56 15.25 3.86
C SER A 22 -6.66 15.94 2.78
N ARG A 23 -6.03 15.25 1.81
CA ARG A 23 -5.04 15.91 0.90
C ARG A 23 -5.27 15.82 -0.61
N SER A 24 -6.47 15.56 -1.12
CA SER A 24 -6.74 15.73 -2.57
C SER A 24 -8.18 16.12 -2.88
N PHE A 25 -8.36 16.68 -4.08
CA PHE A 25 -9.65 17.00 -4.71
C PHE A 25 -10.51 15.74 -4.98
N LEU A 26 -10.07 14.55 -4.55
CA LEU A 26 -10.84 13.30 -4.63
C LEU A 26 -11.67 13.15 -3.36
N VAL A 27 -12.99 13.11 -3.55
CA VAL A 27 -14.01 12.85 -2.51
C VAL A 27 -13.56 11.69 -1.60
N ALA A 28 -13.42 11.96 -0.29
CA ALA A 28 -13.33 10.91 0.72
C ALA A 28 -14.68 10.22 0.86
N LEU A 29 -14.74 8.91 0.57
CA LEU A 29 -15.82 8.04 1.02
C LEU A 29 -15.35 7.30 2.30
N PRO A 30 -16.29 6.96 3.21
CA PRO A 30 -15.96 6.40 4.52
C PRO A 30 -15.10 5.14 4.44
N VAL A 31 -14.07 5.07 5.29
CA VAL A 31 -13.17 3.93 5.44
C VAL A 31 -13.53 3.19 6.72
N SER A 32 -14.01 1.95 6.58
CA SER A 32 -14.04 0.99 7.69
C SER A 32 -12.69 0.25 7.75
N GLY A 33 -12.02 0.34 8.89
CA GLY A 33 -11.06 -0.60 9.48
C GLY A 33 -10.08 -1.38 8.58
N THR A 34 -8.79 -1.08 8.77
CA THR A 34 -7.66 -2.04 8.74
C THR A 34 -7.66 -3.11 7.64
N ASP A 35 -7.07 -2.77 6.49
CA ASP A 35 -6.56 -3.75 5.52
C ASP A 35 -5.38 -4.52 6.16
N ASN A 36 -5.66 -5.74 6.59
CA ASN A 36 -4.67 -6.73 6.97
C ASN A 36 -4.11 -7.37 5.67
N PRO A 37 -2.79 -7.38 5.41
CA PRO A 37 -2.27 -7.89 4.15
C PRO A 37 -2.09 -9.41 4.20
N GLN A 38 -3.19 -10.18 4.20
CA GLN A 38 -3.13 -11.64 3.93
C GLN A 38 -4.44 -12.10 3.27
N SER A 39 -4.42 -12.19 1.93
CA SER A 39 -5.32 -13.08 1.18
C SER A 39 -4.51 -13.73 0.07
N PHE A 40 -3.68 -14.69 0.47
CA PHE A 40 -3.17 -15.73 -0.41
C PHE A 40 -3.84 -17.03 0.04
N ASP A 41 -4.53 -17.67 -0.90
CA ASP A 41 -5.00 -19.06 -0.92
C ASP A 41 -4.99 -19.82 0.40
N GLN A 42 -6.16 -19.89 1.02
CA GLN A 42 -6.49 -20.95 1.96
C GLN A 42 -7.90 -21.47 1.66
N ASP A 43 -8.06 -22.00 0.44
CA ASP A 43 -9.00 -23.09 0.24
C ASP A 43 -8.52 -24.28 1.09
N ASP A 44 -9.45 -24.97 1.75
CA ASP A 44 -9.29 -26.02 2.78
C ASP A 44 -9.05 -25.57 4.24
N ILE A 45 -9.86 -24.62 4.73
CA ILE A 45 -10.28 -24.69 6.15
C ILE A 45 -11.55 -25.53 6.18
N GLU A 46 -11.38 -26.84 6.35
CA GLU A 46 -12.42 -27.72 6.83
C GLU A 46 -13.12 -27.04 8.01
N THR A 47 -14.43 -26.87 7.90
CA THR A 47 -15.35 -26.61 9.01
C THR A 47 -14.94 -27.49 10.18
N HIS A 48 -14.21 -26.90 11.14
CA HIS A 48 -13.80 -27.59 12.35
C HIS A 48 -15.08 -28.03 13.06
N GLU A 49 -15.36 -29.32 13.04
CA GLU A 49 -16.41 -29.92 13.87
C GLU A 49 -16.19 -29.45 15.31
N SER A 50 -17.26 -28.98 15.96
CA SER A 50 -17.19 -28.58 17.36
C SER A 50 -16.65 -29.73 18.20
N TYR A 51 -15.90 -29.43 19.25
CA TYR A 51 -15.42 -30.44 20.20
C TYR A 51 -16.58 -31.32 20.74
N ALA A 52 -17.79 -30.76 20.85
CA ALA A 52 -18.99 -31.51 21.21
C ALA A 52 -19.43 -32.51 20.12
N ASP A 53 -19.35 -32.13 18.85
CA ASP A 53 -19.71 -33.00 17.72
C ASP A 53 -18.72 -34.15 17.57
N LEU A 54 -17.42 -33.88 17.79
CA LEU A 54 -16.39 -34.92 17.83
C LEU A 54 -16.66 -35.94 18.96
N ARG A 55 -16.98 -35.48 20.17
CA ARG A 55 -17.30 -36.40 21.29
C ARG A 55 -18.51 -37.28 21.01
N SER A 56 -19.55 -36.69 20.40
CA SER A 56 -20.77 -37.41 20.04
C SER A 56 -20.52 -38.41 18.91
N ARG A 57 -19.71 -38.06 17.91
CA ARG A 57 -19.37 -38.91 16.76
C ARG A 57 -18.50 -40.10 17.15
N TRP A 58 -17.56 -39.91 18.06
CA TRP A 58 -16.64 -40.96 18.54
C TRP A 58 -17.21 -41.76 19.73
N GLY A 59 -18.46 -41.53 20.11
CA GLY A 59 -19.13 -42.30 21.15
C GLY A 59 -18.54 -42.10 22.55
N VAL A 60 -17.77 -41.02 22.76
CA VAL A 60 -17.09 -40.73 24.04
C VAL A 60 -18.11 -40.53 25.17
N ASP A 61 -19.28 -39.99 24.84
CA ASP A 61 -20.38 -39.79 25.80
C ASP A 61 -21.32 -41.02 25.90
N ASN A 62 -21.06 -42.08 25.11
CA ASN A 62 -21.82 -43.34 25.11
C ASN A 62 -20.96 -44.55 25.54
N SER A 63 -19.73 -44.35 26.03
CA SER A 63 -18.90 -45.47 26.50
C SER A 63 -19.45 -46.03 27.81
N GLU A 64 -19.70 -47.33 27.85
CA GLU A 64 -20.22 -48.10 29.00
C GLU A 64 -19.32 -48.07 30.26
N ASP A 65 -18.20 -47.35 30.22
CA ASP A 65 -17.21 -47.19 31.31
C ASP A 65 -17.36 -45.86 32.09
N ASP A 66 -18.44 -45.08 31.92
CA ASP A 66 -18.71 -43.92 32.81
C ASP A 66 -19.12 -44.43 34.21
N PRO A 67 -18.33 -44.19 35.29
CA PRO A 67 -18.57 -44.75 36.62
C PRO A 67 -19.71 -44.04 37.37
N ARG A 68 -20.68 -43.46 36.65
CA ARG A 68 -21.85 -42.85 37.25
C ARG A 68 -22.96 -43.89 37.40
N PRO A 69 -23.50 -44.07 38.61
CA PRO A 69 -24.54 -45.06 38.83
C PRO A 69 -25.80 -44.73 38.01
N PHE A 70 -26.30 -45.76 37.32
CA PHE A 70 -27.61 -45.77 36.67
C PHE A 70 -28.71 -45.45 37.69
N GLU A 71 -29.48 -44.38 37.46
CA GLU A 71 -30.80 -44.20 38.08
C GLU A 71 -31.87 -44.48 37.04
N ASP A 72 -32.61 -45.57 37.26
CA ASP A 72 -33.72 -45.99 36.41
C ASP A 72 -34.97 -45.09 36.60
N THR A 73 -35.44 -44.63 35.46
CA THR A 73 -36.67 -43.91 35.12
C THR A 73 -37.97 -44.42 35.80
N VAL A 74 -38.82 -43.53 36.35
CA VAL A 74 -40.30 -43.60 36.23
C VAL A 74 -40.97 -42.20 36.28
N THR A 75 -41.91 -42.04 35.33
CA THR A 75 -42.89 -40.98 34.92
C THR A 75 -43.58 -40.00 35.92
N LEU A 76 -43.66 -38.71 35.49
CA LEU A 76 -44.77 -37.68 35.50
C LEU A 76 -45.60 -37.40 36.80
N PRO A 77 -46.37 -36.28 36.94
CA PRO A 77 -46.32 -34.91 36.36
C PRO A 77 -46.50 -33.75 37.39
N ARG A 78 -46.35 -32.50 36.92
CA ARG A 78 -47.06 -31.26 37.37
C ARG A 78 -46.65 -30.55 38.69
N GLN A 79 -46.38 -29.25 38.50
CA GLN A 79 -46.72 -28.08 39.35
C GLN A 79 -45.96 -27.75 40.66
N LEU A 80 -45.55 -26.46 40.69
CA LEU A 80 -45.51 -25.51 41.81
C LEU A 80 -44.34 -25.54 42.83
N LYS A 81 -43.65 -24.39 42.88
CA LYS A 81 -43.21 -23.63 44.07
C LYS A 81 -42.98 -24.44 45.36
N ARG A 82 -41.72 -24.52 45.82
CA ARG A 82 -41.25 -23.89 47.08
C ARG A 82 -39.78 -24.19 47.38
N THR A 83 -39.14 -23.13 47.87
CA THR A 83 -38.00 -23.05 48.79
C THR A 83 -37.76 -24.25 49.72
N ALA A 84 -36.52 -24.73 49.83
CA ALA A 84 -35.76 -24.86 51.09
C ALA A 84 -34.45 -25.67 50.90
N SER A 85 -33.35 -25.06 51.35
CA SER A 85 -32.31 -25.62 52.23
C SER A 85 -31.84 -27.06 52.03
N THR A 86 -30.55 -27.26 51.73
CA THR A 86 -29.80 -28.45 52.18
C THR A 86 -28.28 -28.19 52.19
N SER A 87 -27.75 -28.10 53.41
CA SER A 87 -26.58 -28.86 53.87
C SER A 87 -25.25 -28.70 53.15
N PHE A 88 -24.39 -27.85 53.72
CA PHE A 88 -22.94 -27.99 53.66
C PHE A 88 -22.51 -29.40 54.09
N VAL A 89 -22.11 -30.23 53.13
CA VAL A 89 -21.25 -31.40 53.40
C VAL A 89 -19.82 -30.92 53.27
N GLN A 90 -19.16 -30.72 54.41
CA GLN A 90 -17.72 -30.55 54.49
C GLN A 90 -17.06 -31.82 53.95
N GLN A 91 -16.52 -31.76 52.73
CA GLN A 91 -15.46 -32.68 52.34
C GLN A 91 -14.22 -32.37 53.19
N PRO A 92 -13.56 -33.38 53.78
CA PRO A 92 -12.31 -33.17 54.49
C PRO A 92 -11.26 -32.67 53.51
N SER A 93 -10.76 -31.46 53.73
CA SER A 93 -9.60 -30.91 53.04
C SER A 93 -8.39 -31.80 53.33
N LEU A 94 -7.94 -32.55 52.33
CA LEU A 94 -6.69 -33.30 52.41
C LEU A 94 -5.51 -32.32 52.60
N PRO A 95 -4.45 -32.70 53.35
CA PRO A 95 -3.31 -31.84 53.60
C PRO A 95 -2.66 -31.34 52.29
N ASN A 96 -2.35 -30.04 52.21
CA ASN A 96 -1.57 -29.46 51.12
C ASN A 96 -0.27 -30.25 50.93
N GLY A 97 -0.09 -30.88 49.77
CA GLY A 97 1.10 -31.65 49.41
C GLY A 97 0.92 -33.18 49.29
N MET A 98 -0.30 -33.72 49.49
CA MET A 98 -0.57 -35.16 49.30
C MET A 98 -1.22 -35.54 47.96
N MET A 99 -1.64 -34.57 47.15
CA MET A 99 -1.80 -34.82 45.72
C MET A 99 -0.43 -34.64 45.08
N ASN A 100 0.26 -35.75 44.79
CA ASN A 100 1.23 -35.71 43.71
C ASN A 100 0.47 -35.18 42.50
N ASP A 101 0.79 -33.97 42.04
CA ASP A 101 0.47 -33.54 40.69
C ASP A 101 1.19 -34.54 39.78
N LEU A 102 0.52 -35.67 39.50
CA LEU A 102 0.96 -36.64 38.53
C LEU A 102 0.88 -35.92 37.20
N LYS A 103 1.97 -35.23 36.87
CA LYS A 103 2.16 -34.55 35.60
C LYS A 103 1.76 -35.53 34.52
N SER A 104 0.75 -35.18 33.75
CA SER A 104 0.29 -36.03 32.66
C SER A 104 1.48 -36.39 31.78
N ILE A 105 1.49 -37.59 31.20
CA ILE A 105 2.54 -38.01 30.26
C ILE A 105 2.74 -36.95 29.16
N THR A 106 1.65 -36.29 28.75
CA THR A 106 1.68 -35.18 27.80
C THR A 106 2.46 -33.96 28.34
N GLU A 107 2.31 -33.64 29.62
CA GLU A 107 3.05 -32.54 30.28
C GLU A 107 4.54 -32.86 30.43
N LEU A 108 4.88 -34.11 30.74
CA LEU A 108 6.28 -34.53 30.81
C LEU A 108 6.95 -34.49 29.42
N ARG A 109 6.22 -34.87 28.36
CA ARG A 109 6.69 -34.75 26.97
C ARG A 109 6.87 -33.29 26.57
N SER A 110 5.88 -32.44 26.82
CA SER A 110 5.97 -31.02 26.49
C SER A 110 7.11 -30.31 27.25
N LYS A 111 7.34 -30.67 28.51
CA LYS A 111 8.50 -30.18 29.28
C LYS A 111 9.83 -30.66 28.70
N GLY A 112 9.92 -31.92 28.29
CA GLY A 112 11.10 -32.47 27.63
C GLY A 112 11.40 -31.79 26.29
N GLU A 113 10.38 -31.57 25.46
CA GLU A 113 10.48 -30.85 24.19
C GLU A 113 10.88 -29.38 24.39
N SER A 114 10.28 -28.71 25.38
CA SER A 114 10.64 -27.33 25.75
C SER A 114 12.10 -27.25 26.22
N ARG A 115 12.57 -28.22 27.00
CA ARG A 115 13.97 -28.27 27.44
C ARG A 115 14.91 -28.46 26.25
N ARG A 116 14.58 -29.38 25.35
CA ARG A 116 15.39 -29.67 24.16
C ARG A 116 15.49 -28.44 23.24
N PHE A 117 14.38 -27.71 23.08
CA PHE A 117 14.37 -26.44 22.38
C PHE A 117 15.25 -25.39 23.07
N LEU A 118 15.16 -25.22 24.39
CA LEU A 118 16.00 -24.28 25.12
C LEU A 118 17.49 -24.62 25.07
N ASP A 119 17.85 -25.91 25.07
CA ASP A 119 19.23 -26.35 24.91
C ASP A 119 19.74 -26.05 23.48
N GLU A 120 18.91 -26.25 22.46
CA GLU A 120 19.22 -25.87 21.07
C GLU A 120 19.41 -24.36 20.92
N VAL A 121 18.50 -23.55 21.48
CA VAL A 121 18.62 -22.08 21.51
C VAL A 121 19.86 -21.63 22.28
N GLY A 122 20.17 -22.29 23.40
CA GLY A 122 21.38 -22.04 24.18
C GLY A 122 22.64 -22.23 23.35
N TYR A 123 22.73 -23.34 22.63
CA TYR A 123 23.85 -23.64 21.73
C TYR A 123 24.01 -22.59 20.62
N LEU A 124 22.90 -22.14 20.02
CA LEU A 124 22.92 -21.08 19.00
C LEU A 124 23.46 -19.77 19.57
N PHE A 125 23.04 -19.38 20.77
CA PHE A 125 23.46 -18.14 21.40
C PHE A 125 24.90 -18.18 21.95
N GLU A 126 25.40 -19.33 22.39
CA GLU A 126 26.81 -19.50 22.75
C GLU A 126 27.73 -19.23 21.55
N GLY A 127 27.33 -19.69 20.36
CA GLY A 127 28.09 -19.41 19.14
C GLY A 127 28.08 -17.94 18.70
N LEU A 128 27.09 -17.15 19.16
CA LEU A 128 27.02 -15.70 18.95
C LEU A 128 27.83 -14.88 19.96
N ASP A 129 28.42 -15.50 20.98
CA ASP A 129 29.16 -14.76 22.00
C ASP A 129 30.31 -13.93 21.40
N GLY A 130 30.50 -12.70 21.90
CA GLY A 130 31.49 -11.76 21.38
C GLY A 130 32.94 -12.26 21.51
N SER A 131 33.18 -13.22 22.40
CA SER A 131 34.47 -13.91 22.56
C SER A 131 34.77 -14.92 21.44
N SER A 132 33.75 -15.36 20.71
CA SER A 132 33.87 -16.35 19.64
C SER A 132 34.50 -15.77 18.37
N ALA A 133 35.19 -16.64 17.63
CA ALA A 133 35.76 -16.29 16.33
C ALA A 133 34.66 -15.79 15.37
N ILE A 134 34.97 -14.78 14.55
CA ILE A 134 33.98 -14.13 13.67
C ILE A 134 33.26 -15.11 12.74
N GLY A 135 33.97 -16.11 12.21
CA GLY A 135 33.38 -17.15 11.36
C GLY A 135 32.37 -18.03 12.10
N LEU A 136 32.63 -18.34 13.38
CA LEU A 136 31.67 -19.09 14.21
C LEU A 136 30.43 -18.24 14.48
N ARG A 137 30.59 -16.97 14.84
CA ARG A 137 29.45 -16.07 15.07
C ARG A 137 28.59 -15.91 13.82
N ARG A 138 29.20 -15.72 12.64
CA ARG A 138 28.47 -15.67 11.35
C ARG A 138 27.70 -16.97 11.09
N ALA A 139 28.35 -18.12 11.28
CA ALA A 139 27.71 -19.42 11.08
C ALA A 139 26.51 -19.62 12.03
N SER A 140 26.66 -19.26 13.31
CA SER A 140 25.58 -19.33 14.29
C SER A 140 24.43 -18.37 13.96
N ALA A 141 24.73 -17.14 13.51
CA ALA A 141 23.71 -16.18 13.08
C ALA A 141 22.90 -16.71 11.88
N LEU A 142 23.58 -17.30 10.90
CA LEU A 142 22.95 -17.93 9.74
C LEU A 142 22.11 -19.14 10.13
N GLU A 143 22.59 -19.97 11.06
CA GLU A 143 21.84 -21.11 11.55
C GLU A 143 20.57 -20.67 12.28
N VAL A 144 20.61 -19.55 13.04
CA VAL A 144 19.41 -18.97 13.66
C VAL A 144 18.35 -18.64 12.63
N VAL A 145 18.69 -17.90 11.55
CA VAL A 145 17.70 -17.52 10.53
C VAL A 145 17.26 -18.72 9.68
N ASN A 146 18.13 -19.72 9.49
CA ASN A 146 17.78 -20.98 8.84
C ASN A 146 16.75 -21.76 9.68
N LYS A 147 16.97 -21.87 10.99
CA LYS A 147 16.04 -22.48 11.94
C LYS A 147 14.69 -21.77 11.98
N LEU A 148 14.68 -20.44 11.92
CA LEU A 148 13.44 -19.66 11.84
C LEU A 148 12.65 -19.91 10.54
N CYS A 149 13.25 -20.48 9.50
CA CYS A 149 12.52 -20.94 8.32
C CYS A 149 11.77 -22.26 8.55
N GLU A 150 12.12 -23.04 9.59
CA GLU A 150 11.42 -24.25 9.98
C GLU A 150 10.12 -23.90 10.75
N PRO A 151 8.92 -24.30 10.27
CA PRO A 151 7.65 -23.89 10.88
C PRO A 151 7.53 -24.27 12.37
N ASP A 152 8.04 -25.45 12.75
CA ASP A 152 7.99 -25.93 14.13
C ASP A 152 8.93 -25.19 15.06
N PHE A 153 10.11 -24.78 14.56
CA PHE A 153 11.02 -23.95 15.33
C PHE A 153 10.45 -22.53 15.45
N HIS A 154 9.97 -21.94 14.36
CA HIS A 154 9.33 -20.62 14.34
C HIS A 154 8.16 -20.50 15.33
N ARG A 155 7.27 -21.50 15.34
CA ARG A 155 6.14 -21.55 16.28
C ARG A 155 6.60 -21.56 17.75
N ARG A 156 7.66 -22.31 18.06
CA ARG A 156 8.23 -22.38 19.43
C ARG A 156 8.97 -21.09 19.79
N ALA A 157 9.72 -20.52 18.84
CA ALA A 157 10.39 -19.24 18.99
C ALA A 157 9.39 -18.13 19.36
N LYS A 158 8.24 -18.04 18.68
CA LYS A 158 7.17 -17.09 19.00
C LYS A 158 6.57 -17.26 20.40
N ALA A 159 6.49 -18.49 20.91
CA ALA A 159 5.95 -18.78 22.24
C ALA A 159 6.93 -18.45 23.39
N SER A 160 8.09 -17.90 23.05
CA SER A 160 9.15 -17.52 23.98
C SER A 160 9.68 -16.14 23.63
N ASP A 161 10.47 -15.54 24.51
CA ASP A 161 11.16 -14.27 24.25
C ASP A 161 12.37 -14.45 23.29
N PHE A 162 12.21 -15.25 22.23
CA PHE A 162 13.31 -15.62 21.34
C PHE A 162 13.73 -14.46 20.44
N TYR A 163 12.76 -13.71 19.90
CA TYR A 163 13.02 -12.68 18.91
C TYR A 163 13.81 -11.49 19.47
N VAL A 164 13.37 -10.92 20.60
CA VAL A 164 14.07 -9.81 21.26
C VAL A 164 15.46 -10.23 21.71
N ARG A 165 15.59 -11.41 22.33
CA ARG A 165 16.91 -11.95 22.71
C ARG A 165 17.82 -12.18 21.51
N THR A 166 17.28 -12.70 20.41
CA THR A 166 18.03 -12.91 19.17
C THR A 166 18.49 -11.58 18.58
N TRP A 167 17.64 -10.55 18.56
CA TRP A 167 17.99 -9.20 18.13
C TRP A 167 19.22 -8.69 18.88
N HIS A 168 19.17 -8.68 20.21
CA HIS A 168 20.32 -8.23 21.01
C HIS A 168 21.57 -9.07 20.76
N LYS A 169 21.43 -10.41 20.69
CA LYS A 169 22.58 -11.29 20.44
C LYS A 169 23.20 -11.09 19.06
N LEU A 170 22.39 -10.84 18.02
CA LEU A 170 22.89 -10.51 16.69
C LEU A 170 23.64 -9.18 16.68
N LEU A 171 23.15 -8.16 17.39
CA LEU A 171 23.81 -6.86 17.49
C LEU A 171 25.10 -6.92 18.32
N GLU A 172 25.10 -7.61 19.46
CA GLU A 172 26.30 -7.86 20.26
C GLU A 172 27.36 -8.65 19.46
N ALA A 173 26.91 -9.64 18.68
CA ALA A 173 27.77 -10.45 17.83
C ALA A 173 28.32 -9.69 16.62
N ARG A 174 27.67 -8.60 16.18
CA ARG A 174 28.09 -7.76 15.06
C ARG A 174 29.42 -7.09 15.43
N ALA A 175 30.51 -7.57 14.86
CA ALA A 175 31.89 -7.14 15.17
C ALA A 175 32.23 -5.78 14.55
N GLY A 176 31.48 -4.74 14.90
CA GLY A 176 31.57 -3.38 14.33
C GLY A 176 30.56 -3.13 13.21
N ALA A 177 30.40 -1.85 12.84
CA ALA A 177 29.54 -1.46 11.74
C ALA A 177 30.02 -2.08 10.41
N ASN A 178 29.08 -2.50 9.54
CA ASN A 178 29.31 -2.90 8.15
C ASN A 178 29.90 -4.31 7.91
N ASP A 179 29.69 -5.28 8.83
CA ASP A 179 29.86 -6.69 8.47
C ASP A 179 28.68 -7.14 7.59
N LYS A 180 28.97 -7.28 6.30
CA LYS A 180 27.95 -7.56 5.29
C LYS A 180 27.17 -8.87 5.51
N ILE A 181 27.77 -9.87 6.16
CA ILE A 181 27.08 -11.14 6.47
C ILE A 181 26.11 -10.93 7.62
N PHE A 182 26.53 -10.22 8.66
CA PHE A 182 25.62 -9.84 9.74
C PHE A 182 24.52 -8.92 9.24
N ASP A 183 24.83 -7.89 8.47
CA ASP A 183 23.85 -6.96 7.91
C ASP A 183 22.79 -7.69 7.06
N THR A 184 23.25 -8.64 6.24
CA THR A 184 22.38 -9.55 5.47
C THR A 184 21.52 -10.44 6.38
N THR A 185 22.12 -11.01 7.41
CA THR A 185 21.43 -11.91 8.35
C THR A 185 20.41 -11.16 9.19
N VAL A 186 20.72 -9.95 9.63
CA VAL A 186 19.82 -9.04 10.35
C VAL A 186 18.67 -8.65 9.44
N ALA A 187 18.93 -8.23 8.21
CA ALA A 187 17.88 -7.91 7.23
C ALA A 187 16.92 -9.10 7.02
N PHE A 188 17.48 -10.31 6.86
CA PHE A 188 16.66 -11.51 6.70
C PHE A 188 15.89 -11.86 7.97
N PHE A 189 16.53 -11.81 9.15
CA PHE A 189 15.90 -12.03 10.45
C PHE A 189 14.70 -11.10 10.67
N THR A 190 14.86 -9.80 10.42
CA THR A 190 13.76 -8.84 10.62
C THR A 190 12.64 -9.05 9.61
N SER A 191 12.94 -9.49 8.38
CA SER A 191 11.90 -9.87 7.42
C SER A 191 11.12 -11.12 7.83
N LEU A 192 11.74 -12.06 8.54
CA LEU A 192 11.06 -13.22 9.12
C LEU A 192 10.16 -12.79 10.29
N ALA A 193 10.64 -11.87 11.13
CA ALA A 193 9.83 -11.27 12.19
C ALA A 193 8.64 -10.49 11.63
N ALA A 194 8.82 -9.77 10.51
CA ALA A 194 7.77 -9.00 9.83
C ALA A 194 6.60 -9.85 9.30
N ARG A 195 6.74 -11.19 9.23
CA ARG A 195 5.62 -12.10 8.93
C ARG A 195 4.58 -12.14 10.05
N ASP A 196 4.91 -11.62 11.22
CA ASP A 196 4.04 -11.55 12.40
C ASP A 196 4.02 -10.11 12.95
N PRO A 197 2.91 -9.38 12.80
CA PRO A 197 2.84 -7.98 13.23
C PRO A 197 3.15 -7.78 14.72
N ASN A 198 2.75 -8.71 15.58
CA ASN A 198 2.98 -8.60 17.03
C ASN A 198 4.48 -8.73 17.36
N THR A 199 5.14 -9.75 16.80
CA THR A 199 6.59 -9.94 16.95
C THR A 199 7.36 -8.73 16.42
N LEU A 200 6.96 -8.20 15.27
CA LEU A 200 7.61 -7.03 14.69
C LEU A 200 7.43 -5.77 15.55
N VAL A 201 6.24 -5.54 16.10
CA VAL A 201 5.98 -4.40 17.00
C VAL A 201 6.81 -4.50 18.27
N GLU A 202 6.96 -5.70 18.83
CA GLU A 202 7.81 -5.95 20.00
C GLU A 202 9.29 -5.65 19.71
N LEU A 203 9.79 -6.07 18.54
CA LEU A 203 11.15 -5.71 18.10
C LEU A 203 11.31 -4.21 17.85
N ALA A 204 10.29 -3.56 17.29
CA ALA A 204 10.33 -2.12 17.01
C ALA A 204 10.35 -1.25 18.27
N GLN A 205 10.02 -1.81 19.44
CA GLN A 205 10.18 -1.13 20.72
C GLN A 205 11.64 -1.09 21.21
N GLN A 206 12.55 -1.85 20.59
CA GLN A 206 13.96 -1.80 20.93
C GLN A 206 14.59 -0.48 20.44
N PRO A 207 15.40 0.20 21.28
CA PRO A 207 15.84 1.57 21.04
C PRO A 207 16.73 1.74 19.80
N ASP A 208 17.41 0.67 19.39
CA ASP A 208 18.33 0.66 18.25
C ASP A 208 17.74 -0.01 17.00
N PHE A 209 16.48 -0.46 17.04
CA PHE A 209 15.89 -1.22 15.95
C PHE A 209 15.83 -0.41 14.65
N MET A 210 15.20 0.76 14.69
CA MET A 210 14.98 1.60 13.52
C MET A 210 16.29 2.15 12.96
N SER A 211 17.12 2.72 13.84
CA SER A 211 18.41 3.30 13.45
C SER A 211 19.34 2.25 12.85
N THR A 212 19.38 1.02 13.38
CA THR A 212 20.16 -0.07 12.81
C THR A 212 19.66 -0.49 11.43
N LEU A 213 18.34 -0.64 11.25
CA LEU A 213 17.79 -1.01 9.95
C LEU A 213 18.06 0.07 8.89
N VAL A 214 17.90 1.34 9.26
CA VAL A 214 18.16 2.47 8.36
C VAL A 214 19.66 2.63 8.06
N GLU A 215 20.53 2.39 9.05
CA GLU A 215 21.98 2.32 8.87
C GLU A 215 22.35 1.24 7.84
N ILE A 216 21.87 0.01 8.03
CA ILE A 216 22.14 -1.10 7.10
C ILE A 216 21.62 -0.76 5.70
N LEU A 217 20.42 -0.18 5.60
CA LEU A 217 19.83 0.23 4.34
C LEU A 217 20.70 1.26 3.60
N GLY A 218 21.27 2.22 4.34
CA GLY A 218 22.19 3.23 3.79
C GLY A 218 23.51 2.64 3.27
N PHE A 219 23.97 1.51 3.81
CA PHE A 219 25.18 0.83 3.35
C PHE A 219 24.96 -0.21 2.25
N ALA A 220 23.73 -0.72 2.11
CA ALA A 220 23.37 -1.81 1.21
C ALA A 220 23.21 -1.39 -0.27
N ASP A 221 24.14 -0.59 -0.82
CA ASP A 221 24.16 -0.25 -2.26
C ASP A 221 24.22 -1.52 -3.16
N HIS A 222 23.79 -1.43 -4.43
CA HIS A 222 23.76 -2.53 -5.41
C HIS A 222 25.08 -3.31 -5.51
N LYS A 223 26.22 -2.65 -5.27
CA LYS A 223 27.56 -3.27 -5.29
C LYS A 223 27.91 -4.01 -4.00
N ARG A 224 27.25 -3.67 -2.89
CA ARG A 224 27.54 -4.15 -1.54
C ARG A 224 26.50 -5.14 -1.02
N ASP A 225 25.30 -5.13 -1.60
CA ASP A 225 24.27 -6.11 -1.31
C ASP A 225 24.73 -7.52 -1.74
N ILE A 226 25.16 -8.31 -0.76
CA ILE A 226 25.62 -9.67 -0.98
C ILE A 226 24.47 -10.51 -1.52
N LEU A 227 23.29 -10.42 -0.91
CA LEU A 227 22.12 -11.23 -1.29
C LEU A 227 21.75 -11.03 -2.75
N ALA A 228 21.73 -9.77 -3.22
CA ALA A 228 21.45 -9.46 -4.62
C ALA A 228 22.51 -10.05 -5.56
N SER A 229 23.75 -10.09 -5.10
CA SER A 229 24.90 -10.59 -5.86
C SER A 229 24.95 -12.13 -5.92
N VAL A 230 24.50 -12.84 -4.88
CA VAL A 230 24.56 -14.31 -4.80
C VAL A 230 23.95 -15.00 -6.01
N LEU A 231 22.81 -14.51 -6.49
CA LEU A 231 22.10 -15.15 -7.60
C LEU A 231 22.84 -15.05 -8.94
N THR A 232 23.79 -14.11 -9.05
CA THR A 232 24.43 -13.75 -10.31
C THR A 232 25.95 -13.92 -10.29
N SER A 233 26.55 -14.07 -9.10
CA SER A 233 27.99 -14.12 -8.91
C SER A 233 28.52 -15.55 -8.84
N ASN A 234 29.74 -15.72 -9.34
CA ASN A 234 30.46 -16.99 -9.27
C ASN A 234 31.10 -17.15 -7.89
N ASP A 235 31.42 -18.38 -7.47
CA ASP A 235 32.09 -18.64 -6.19
C ASP A 235 33.43 -17.88 -6.04
N SER A 236 34.15 -17.63 -7.14
CA SER A 236 35.38 -16.83 -7.15
C SER A 236 35.13 -15.35 -6.83
N GLU A 237 34.02 -14.80 -7.32
CA GLU A 237 33.64 -13.41 -7.09
C GLU A 237 33.16 -13.21 -5.66
N LEU A 238 32.37 -14.14 -5.12
CA LEU A 238 31.96 -14.15 -3.71
C LEU A 238 33.18 -14.21 -2.77
N LYS A 239 34.14 -15.10 -3.07
CA LYS A 239 35.41 -15.19 -2.32
C LYS A 239 36.22 -13.90 -2.40
N SER A 240 36.27 -13.25 -3.56
CA SER A 240 36.95 -11.94 -3.70
C SER A 240 36.31 -10.84 -2.86
N ARG A 241 35.03 -11.01 -2.51
CA ARG A 241 34.28 -10.12 -1.61
C ARG A 241 34.31 -10.57 -0.14
N GLY A 242 35.08 -11.61 0.18
CA GLY A 242 35.24 -12.17 1.53
C GLY A 242 34.05 -12.99 2.01
N VAL A 243 33.27 -13.57 1.08
CA VAL A 243 32.04 -14.33 1.38
C VAL A 243 32.22 -15.77 0.88
N LEU A 244 32.02 -16.74 1.77
CA LEU A 244 31.92 -18.15 1.40
C LEU A 244 30.47 -18.49 1.03
N ARG A 245 30.27 -19.41 0.09
CA ARG A 245 28.91 -19.84 -0.32
C ARG A 245 28.11 -20.45 0.83
N THR A 246 28.80 -21.07 1.79
CA THR A 246 28.22 -21.59 3.03
C THR A 246 27.79 -20.51 4.01
N GLU A 247 28.24 -19.26 3.83
CA GLU A 247 27.88 -18.11 4.65
C GLU A 247 26.66 -17.34 4.08
N ILE A 248 25.96 -17.93 3.11
CA ILE A 248 24.81 -17.32 2.48
C ILE A 248 23.54 -17.96 3.07
N PRO A 249 22.58 -17.16 3.58
CA PRO A 249 21.33 -17.70 4.06
C PRO A 249 20.64 -18.52 2.96
N PRO A 250 19.98 -19.65 3.27
CA PRO A 250 19.16 -20.35 2.30
C PRO A 250 17.93 -19.48 2.00
N VAL A 251 18.05 -18.56 1.05
CA VAL A 251 16.94 -17.68 0.69
C VAL A 251 15.93 -18.48 -0.13
N CYS A 252 14.80 -18.79 0.49
CA CYS A 252 13.65 -19.41 -0.16
C CYS A 252 13.07 -18.45 -1.21
N ARG A 253 12.96 -18.92 -2.46
CA ARG A 253 12.01 -18.56 -3.54
C ARG A 253 11.80 -17.07 -3.95
N PHE A 254 12.27 -16.09 -3.19
CA PHE A 254 12.05 -14.66 -3.42
C PHE A 254 13.33 -13.95 -3.86
N GLU A 255 13.19 -12.77 -4.46
CA GLU A 255 14.29 -11.87 -4.84
C GLU A 255 15.14 -11.51 -3.60
N PRO A 256 16.33 -12.12 -3.41
CA PRO A 256 17.11 -11.95 -2.20
C PRO A 256 17.84 -10.61 -2.28
N SER A 257 17.42 -9.63 -1.49
CA SER A 257 18.15 -8.37 -1.32
C SER A 257 17.98 -7.89 0.11
N ALA A 258 19.08 -7.46 0.73
CA ALA A 258 19.03 -6.89 2.07
C ALA A 258 18.18 -5.61 2.07
N ARG A 259 18.29 -4.78 1.03
CA ARG A 259 17.45 -3.58 0.86
C ARG A 259 15.98 -3.91 0.76
N PHE A 260 15.63 -4.93 -0.05
CA PHE A 260 14.24 -5.38 -0.14
C PHE A 260 13.71 -5.82 1.23
N PHE A 261 14.44 -6.70 1.93
CA PHE A 261 14.01 -7.20 3.23
C PHE A 261 13.84 -6.09 4.27
N ILE A 262 14.78 -5.14 4.33
CA ILE A 262 14.71 -4.01 5.26
C ILE A 262 13.56 -3.08 4.89
N SER A 263 13.49 -2.63 3.64
CA SER A 263 12.42 -1.71 3.21
C SER A 263 11.03 -2.32 3.39
N LEU A 264 10.87 -3.62 3.13
CA LEU A 264 9.62 -4.34 3.39
C LEU A 264 9.30 -4.37 4.89
N THR A 265 10.28 -4.71 5.74
CA THR A 265 10.13 -4.70 7.20
C THR A 265 9.70 -3.32 7.70
N LEU A 266 10.40 -2.26 7.28
CA LEU A 266 10.08 -0.89 7.66
C LEU A 266 8.68 -0.50 7.18
N ALA A 267 8.29 -0.90 5.97
CA ALA A 267 6.98 -0.61 5.41
C ALA A 267 5.82 -1.39 6.07
N THR A 268 6.12 -2.44 6.85
CA THR A 268 5.12 -3.18 7.65
C THR A 268 4.93 -2.63 9.07
N LEU A 269 5.82 -1.76 9.53
CA LEU A 269 5.71 -1.16 10.86
C LEU A 269 4.54 -0.19 10.98
N PRO A 270 4.01 0.02 12.20
CA PRO A 270 3.16 1.16 12.49
C PRO A 270 3.85 2.44 12.03
N ARG A 271 3.09 3.30 11.34
CA ARG A 271 3.66 4.54 10.77
C ARG A 271 4.26 5.45 11.84
N SER A 272 3.73 5.41 13.07
CA SER A 272 4.23 6.14 14.23
C SER A 272 5.64 5.74 14.68
N SER A 273 6.15 4.58 14.23
CA SER A 273 7.47 4.09 14.59
C SER A 273 8.60 4.71 13.77
N LEU A 274 8.29 5.47 12.72
CA LEU A 274 9.27 6.08 11.83
C LEU A 274 9.46 7.55 12.16
N GLU A 275 10.70 7.95 12.42
CA GLU A 275 11.06 9.35 12.63
C GLU A 275 11.49 10.05 11.35
N THR A 276 11.36 11.38 11.32
CA THR A 276 11.72 12.24 10.17
C THR A 276 13.20 12.13 9.78
N GLU A 277 14.08 11.86 10.74
CA GLU A 277 15.52 11.69 10.46
C GLU A 277 15.82 10.54 9.49
N HIS A 278 14.96 9.52 9.45
CA HIS A 278 15.12 8.37 8.57
C HIS A 278 14.77 8.66 7.10
N VAL A 279 14.08 9.76 6.81
CA VAL A 279 13.60 10.11 5.46
C VAL A 279 14.75 10.23 4.48
N VAL A 280 15.87 10.86 4.88
CA VAL A 280 17.01 11.11 3.99
C VAL A 280 17.63 9.80 3.52
N ALA A 281 17.83 8.84 4.42
CA ALA A 281 18.36 7.52 4.08
C ALA A 281 17.40 6.75 3.16
N LEU A 282 16.09 6.79 3.46
CA LEU A 282 15.06 6.16 2.64
C LEU A 282 14.97 6.77 1.23
N LEU A 283 15.11 8.08 1.13
CA LEU A 283 15.13 8.79 -0.13
C LEU A 283 16.38 8.43 -0.94
N ASN A 284 17.56 8.42 -0.32
CA ASN A 284 18.80 8.05 -0.98
C ASN A 284 18.75 6.63 -1.55
N THR A 285 18.23 5.65 -0.80
CA THR A 285 18.09 4.29 -1.32
C THR A 285 17.06 4.20 -2.45
N LEU A 286 15.93 4.91 -2.35
CA LEU A 286 14.96 4.97 -3.44
C LEU A 286 15.59 5.57 -4.70
N ARG A 287 16.27 6.70 -4.58
CA ARG A 287 16.94 7.38 -5.70
C ARG A 287 18.03 6.53 -6.34
N SER A 288 18.71 5.68 -5.57
CA SER A 288 19.68 4.74 -6.12
C SER A 288 19.06 3.77 -7.15
N GLU A 289 17.81 3.35 -6.92
CA GLU A 289 17.05 2.53 -7.86
C GLU A 289 16.50 3.37 -9.02
N LEU A 290 15.96 4.55 -8.73
CA LEU A 290 15.37 5.42 -9.76
C LEU A 290 16.42 5.92 -10.77
N GLY A 291 17.65 6.16 -10.33
CA GLY A 291 18.76 6.57 -11.19
C GLY A 291 19.13 5.53 -12.26
N LEU A 292 18.70 4.27 -12.12
CA LEU A 292 18.91 3.23 -13.13
C LEU A 292 17.88 3.29 -14.28
N LEU A 293 16.75 3.96 -14.08
CA LEU A 293 15.60 3.89 -14.99
C LEU A 293 15.85 4.60 -16.31
N GLU A 294 16.56 5.74 -16.30
CA GLU A 294 16.81 6.53 -17.51
C GLU A 294 17.57 5.71 -18.57
N ALA A 295 18.65 5.04 -18.14
CA ALA A 295 19.43 4.16 -19.02
C ALA A 295 18.58 3.00 -19.55
N ARG A 296 17.64 2.48 -18.74
CA ARG A 296 16.74 1.39 -19.14
C ARG A 296 15.69 1.85 -20.15
N ILE A 297 15.15 3.05 -20.01
CA ILE A 297 14.23 3.64 -21.00
C ILE A 297 14.92 3.81 -22.35
N VAL A 298 16.15 4.32 -22.36
CA VAL A 298 16.95 4.49 -23.60
C VAL A 298 17.28 3.14 -24.24
N ALA A 299 17.70 2.16 -23.45
CA ALA A 299 17.96 0.79 -23.91
C ALA A 299 16.69 0.15 -24.52
N TYR A 300 15.55 0.33 -23.84
CA TYR A 300 14.27 -0.18 -24.27
C TYR A 300 13.79 0.41 -25.60
N ALA A 301 13.91 1.73 -25.74
CA ALA A 301 13.62 2.44 -26.99
C ALA A 301 14.50 1.93 -28.15
N SER A 302 15.72 1.48 -27.84
CA SER A 302 16.66 0.90 -28.81
C SER A 302 16.40 -0.58 -29.13
N GLY A 303 15.37 -1.19 -28.53
CA GLY A 303 14.97 -2.58 -28.80
C GLY A 303 15.46 -3.62 -27.81
N LEU A 304 16.19 -3.22 -26.76
CA LEU A 304 16.56 -4.13 -25.66
C LEU A 304 15.36 -4.39 -24.73
N PRO A 305 15.35 -5.48 -23.95
CA PRO A 305 14.32 -5.69 -22.93
C PRO A 305 14.39 -4.59 -21.87
N LEU A 306 13.23 -4.16 -21.37
CA LEU A 306 13.14 -3.08 -20.38
C LEU A 306 13.85 -3.47 -19.08
N LEU A 307 13.54 -4.66 -18.60
CA LEU A 307 14.21 -5.32 -17.49
C LEU A 307 14.86 -6.59 -18.03
N PRO A 308 16.19 -6.70 -18.07
CA PRO A 308 16.85 -7.89 -18.58
C PRO A 308 16.57 -9.08 -17.65
N PRO A 309 16.55 -10.31 -18.20
CA PRO A 309 16.36 -11.51 -17.40
C PRO A 309 17.45 -11.68 -16.34
N ILE A 310 17.12 -12.36 -15.25
CA ILE A 310 17.93 -12.54 -14.03
C ILE A 310 19.31 -13.20 -14.29
N SER A 311 19.56 -13.70 -15.50
CA SER A 311 20.78 -14.40 -15.91
C SER A 311 22.03 -13.52 -16.02
N GLY A 312 21.95 -12.20 -15.80
CA GLY A 312 23.08 -11.26 -15.87
C GLY A 312 23.37 -10.56 -14.54
N THR A 313 24.47 -9.81 -14.47
CA THR A 313 24.85 -9.00 -13.28
C THR A 313 23.72 -8.04 -12.91
N ARG A 314 23.08 -8.30 -11.76
CA ARG A 314 21.90 -7.56 -11.27
C ARG A 314 22.14 -6.09 -10.90
N THR A 315 23.39 -5.64 -10.96
CA THR A 315 23.79 -4.30 -10.49
C THR A 315 23.11 -3.17 -11.23
N ASP A 316 22.64 -3.42 -12.45
CA ASP A 316 22.12 -2.38 -13.34
C ASP A 316 20.60 -2.49 -13.53
N VAL A 317 19.93 -3.38 -12.78
CA VAL A 317 18.48 -3.61 -12.87
C VAL A 317 17.84 -3.13 -11.57
N PRO A 318 16.82 -2.25 -11.64
CA PRO A 318 16.16 -1.78 -10.44
C PRO A 318 15.28 -2.89 -9.82
N SER A 319 15.25 -2.98 -8.49
CA SER A 319 14.30 -3.85 -7.78
C SER A 319 12.98 -3.12 -7.58
N LEU A 320 11.96 -3.47 -8.36
CA LEU A 320 10.62 -2.89 -8.24
C LEU A 320 9.99 -3.18 -6.87
N HIS A 321 10.33 -4.30 -6.24
CA HIS A 321 9.87 -4.62 -4.89
C HIS A 321 10.44 -3.67 -3.84
N HIS A 322 11.74 -3.36 -3.91
CA HIS A 322 12.36 -2.37 -3.02
C HIS A 322 11.78 -0.97 -3.27
N VAL A 323 11.65 -0.58 -4.53
CA VAL A 323 11.05 0.70 -4.94
C VAL A 323 9.64 0.83 -4.35
N GLU A 324 8.78 -0.17 -4.53
CA GLU A 324 7.40 -0.14 -4.02
C GLU A 324 7.34 0.03 -2.49
N ALA A 325 8.19 -0.69 -1.75
CA ALA A 325 8.26 -0.56 -0.30
C ALA A 325 8.70 0.86 0.12
N CYS A 326 9.70 1.43 -0.55
CA CYS A 326 10.14 2.81 -0.34
C CYS A 326 9.04 3.84 -0.69
N LEU A 327 8.29 3.65 -1.78
CA LEU A 327 7.18 4.55 -2.12
C LEU A 327 6.08 4.49 -1.05
N ARG A 328 5.78 3.32 -0.47
CA ARG A 328 4.80 3.19 0.63
C ARG A 328 5.23 3.95 1.89
N LEU A 329 6.53 3.91 2.18
CA LEU A 329 7.15 4.66 3.27
C LEU A 329 7.02 6.17 2.99
N MET A 330 7.46 6.63 1.81
CA MET A 330 7.37 8.04 1.41
C MET A 330 5.92 8.56 1.40
N ASP A 331 4.98 7.78 0.90
CA ASP A 331 3.54 8.09 0.94
C ASP A 331 3.07 8.30 2.39
N SER A 332 3.48 7.41 3.30
CA SER A 332 3.15 7.53 4.72
C SER A 332 3.77 8.77 5.37
N TYR A 333 5.01 9.11 5.00
CA TYR A 333 5.69 10.33 5.46
C TYR A 333 4.98 11.59 4.98
N LEU A 334 4.70 11.70 3.67
CA LEU A 334 4.05 12.87 3.06
C LEU A 334 2.62 13.08 3.57
N GLN A 335 1.93 12.00 3.95
CA GLN A 335 0.64 12.08 4.63
C GLN A 335 0.74 12.52 6.10
N GLN A 336 1.95 12.83 6.59
CA GLN A 336 2.29 13.24 7.97
C GLN A 336 1.90 12.19 9.03
N LYS A 337 2.03 10.91 8.70
CA LYS A 337 1.64 9.81 9.59
C LYS A 337 2.78 9.28 10.46
N TRP A 338 3.97 9.89 10.39
CA TRP A 338 5.21 9.37 10.98
C TRP A 338 5.41 9.71 12.45
N SER A 339 4.96 10.89 12.90
CA SER A 339 4.53 11.13 14.29
C SER A 339 4.07 12.57 14.46
N THR A 340 2.91 12.75 15.07
CA THR A 340 2.37 14.01 15.60
C THR A 340 2.26 13.92 17.13
N GLN A 341 3.25 13.32 17.79
CA GLN A 341 3.21 13.10 19.25
C GLN A 341 3.77 14.25 20.09
N HIS A 342 4.39 15.28 19.48
CA HIS A 342 4.94 16.44 20.19
C HIS A 342 4.48 17.79 19.61
N ALA A 343 3.22 17.89 19.18
CA ALA A 343 2.65 19.11 18.60
C ALA A 343 2.31 20.20 19.65
N GLU A 344 3.14 20.40 20.67
CA GLU A 344 3.10 21.61 21.50
C GLU A 344 4.27 22.57 21.19
N ASP A 345 5.34 22.09 20.55
CA ASP A 345 6.43 22.95 20.09
C ASP A 345 6.41 23.04 18.56
N ASP A 346 6.16 24.25 18.08
CA ASP A 346 5.99 24.70 16.69
C ASP A 346 7.27 24.61 15.83
N GLU A 347 8.11 23.59 16.05
CA GLU A 347 9.20 23.27 15.13
C GLU A 347 8.60 22.58 13.90
N THR A 348 8.23 23.42 12.93
CA THR A 348 7.87 23.02 11.57
C THR A 348 8.93 22.05 11.04
N ILE A 349 8.58 20.77 10.97
CA ILE A 349 9.34 19.77 10.21
C ILE A 349 9.60 20.38 8.82
N PRO A 350 10.87 20.57 8.40
CA PRO A 350 11.14 21.17 7.12
C PRO A 350 10.49 20.31 6.04
N PRO A 351 9.61 20.88 5.20
CA PRO A 351 8.99 20.13 4.11
C PRO A 351 10.09 19.57 3.21
N LEU A 352 9.79 18.46 2.53
CA LEU A 352 10.67 17.90 1.50
C LEU A 352 10.83 18.95 0.39
N SER A 353 11.85 19.81 0.49
CA SER A 353 12.06 20.91 -0.45
C SER A 353 12.60 20.36 -1.76
N LEU A 354 12.15 20.94 -2.88
CA LEU A 354 12.65 20.61 -4.21
C LEU A 354 14.18 20.77 -4.31
N ASP A 355 14.76 21.73 -3.57
CA ASP A 355 16.21 21.96 -3.52
C ASP A 355 16.98 20.76 -2.94
N LEU A 356 16.38 20.07 -1.96
CA LEU A 356 16.95 18.88 -1.34
C LEU A 356 16.89 17.68 -2.29
N VAL A 357 15.92 17.67 -3.20
CA VAL A 357 15.61 16.52 -4.05
C VAL A 357 15.49 16.90 -5.52
N LYS A 358 16.53 17.60 -6.00
CA LYS A 358 16.68 17.92 -7.42
C LYS A 358 16.51 16.66 -8.28
N ASP A 359 15.79 16.77 -9.40
CA ASP A 359 15.52 15.70 -10.37
C ASP A 359 14.57 14.58 -9.91
N PHE A 360 14.09 14.60 -8.66
CA PHE A 360 13.20 13.56 -8.13
C PHE A 360 11.88 13.43 -8.88
N THR A 361 11.33 14.55 -9.34
CA THR A 361 10.12 14.54 -10.16
C THR A 361 10.33 13.77 -11.46
N SER A 362 11.46 13.99 -12.14
CA SER A 362 11.84 13.31 -13.37
C SER A 362 12.08 11.81 -13.14
N GLU A 363 12.72 11.48 -12.01
CA GLU A 363 12.93 10.09 -11.56
C GLU A 363 11.60 9.35 -11.30
N LEU A 364 10.62 9.97 -10.63
CA LEU A 364 9.29 9.40 -10.39
C LEU A 364 8.46 9.26 -11.67
N LEU A 365 8.57 10.21 -12.59
CA LEU A 365 7.93 10.13 -13.91
C LEU A 365 8.55 9.01 -14.76
N SER A 366 9.87 8.85 -14.70
CA SER A 366 10.58 7.74 -15.34
C SER A 366 10.13 6.39 -14.76
N LEU A 367 9.93 6.29 -13.46
CA LEU A 367 9.37 5.10 -12.82
C LEU A 367 7.95 4.81 -13.32
N SER A 368 7.14 5.84 -13.49
CA SER A 368 5.77 5.68 -13.98
C SER A 368 5.77 5.09 -15.40
N ILE A 369 6.65 5.58 -16.28
CA ILE A 369 6.85 5.05 -17.64
C ILE A 369 7.32 3.59 -17.61
N VAL A 370 8.37 3.30 -16.84
CA VAL A 370 8.93 1.94 -16.74
C VAL A 370 7.87 0.98 -16.21
N SER A 371 7.13 1.37 -15.18
CA SER A 371 6.05 0.57 -14.59
C SER A 371 4.94 0.25 -15.60
N GLU A 372 4.47 1.24 -16.36
CA GLU A 372 3.47 1.05 -17.41
C GLU A 372 3.98 0.15 -18.55
N ALA A 373 5.25 0.25 -18.92
CA ALA A 373 5.86 -0.64 -19.91
C ALA A 373 6.03 -2.06 -19.36
N SER A 374 6.49 -2.22 -18.11
CA SER A 374 6.61 -3.51 -17.42
C SER A 374 5.26 -4.21 -17.29
N MET A 375 4.17 -3.50 -16.96
CA MET A 375 2.82 -4.10 -16.89
C MET A 375 2.38 -4.75 -18.21
N ARG A 376 2.81 -4.18 -19.35
CA ARG A 376 2.49 -4.67 -20.69
C ARG A 376 3.37 -5.83 -21.12
N GLU A 377 4.64 -5.84 -20.73
CA GLU A 377 5.59 -6.90 -21.07
C GLU A 377 5.62 -8.06 -20.06
N ALA A 378 5.01 -7.89 -18.87
CA ALA A 378 5.02 -8.88 -17.80
C ALA A 378 4.39 -10.22 -18.23
N SER A 379 5.16 -11.29 -18.07
CA SER A 379 4.75 -12.66 -18.36
C SER A 379 3.87 -13.28 -17.27
N CYS A 380 4.00 -12.83 -16.03
CA CYS A 380 3.22 -13.33 -14.89
C CYS A 380 2.43 -12.22 -14.19
N TYR A 381 1.46 -12.62 -13.38
CA TYR A 381 0.60 -11.70 -12.62
C TYR A 381 1.39 -10.93 -11.55
N GLU A 382 2.36 -11.56 -10.89
CA GLU A 382 3.15 -10.93 -9.82
C GLU A 382 3.96 -9.74 -10.33
N ASP A 383 4.68 -9.89 -11.45
CA ASP A 383 5.44 -8.83 -12.10
C ASP A 383 4.54 -7.66 -12.53
N ARG A 384 3.35 -7.98 -13.08
CA ARG A 384 2.36 -6.97 -13.44
C ARG A 384 1.85 -6.22 -12.21
N ASN A 385 1.57 -6.94 -11.13
CA ASN A 385 1.05 -6.37 -9.90
C ASN A 385 2.08 -5.46 -9.21
N ILE A 386 3.35 -5.86 -9.16
CA ILE A 386 4.40 -5.01 -8.56
C ILE A 386 4.65 -3.75 -9.39
N ALA A 387 4.68 -3.87 -10.71
CA ALA A 387 4.80 -2.72 -11.62
C ALA A 387 3.61 -1.76 -11.44
N ARG A 388 2.37 -2.29 -11.35
CA ARG A 388 1.18 -1.48 -11.06
C ARG A 388 1.29 -0.75 -9.73
N LYS A 389 1.73 -1.42 -8.66
CA LYS A 389 1.93 -0.80 -7.35
C LYS A 389 2.97 0.32 -7.41
N CYS A 390 4.06 0.14 -8.16
CA CYS A 390 5.05 1.20 -8.40
C CYS A 390 4.45 2.40 -9.14
N LEU A 391 3.68 2.17 -10.22
CA LEU A 391 2.98 3.23 -10.95
C LEU A 391 2.04 4.02 -10.03
N CYS A 392 1.18 3.32 -9.28
CA CYS A 392 0.25 3.95 -8.35
C CYS A 392 0.98 4.72 -7.24
N GLY A 393 2.06 4.15 -6.69
CA GLY A 393 2.87 4.80 -5.66
C GLY A 393 3.56 6.08 -6.17
N ALA A 394 4.12 6.03 -7.38
CA ALA A 394 4.76 7.18 -8.02
C ALA A 394 3.76 8.31 -8.29
N LEU A 395 2.60 8.00 -8.90
CA LEU A 395 1.55 8.99 -9.16
C LEU A 395 0.99 9.58 -7.87
N ARG A 396 0.86 8.78 -6.81
CA ARG A 396 0.40 9.26 -5.50
C ARG A 396 1.40 10.22 -4.87
N ILE A 397 2.68 9.89 -4.87
CA ILE A 397 3.73 10.79 -4.36
C ILE A 397 3.79 12.07 -5.19
N LEU A 398 3.73 11.98 -6.52
CA LEU A 398 3.64 13.17 -7.40
C LEU A 398 2.40 14.02 -7.07
N THR A 399 1.25 13.39 -6.81
CA THR A 399 0.03 14.10 -6.41
C THR A 399 0.20 14.79 -5.05
N LEU A 400 0.85 14.14 -4.08
CA LEU A 400 1.09 14.71 -2.76
C LEU A 400 2.11 15.85 -2.79
N LEU A 401 3.18 15.72 -3.58
CA LEU A 401 4.21 16.75 -3.72
C LEU A 401 3.71 17.96 -4.52
N SER A 402 2.90 17.73 -5.55
CA SER A 402 2.27 18.80 -6.34
C SER A 402 1.06 19.42 -5.65
N HIS A 403 0.65 18.93 -4.48
CA HIS A 403 -0.45 19.51 -3.74
C HIS A 403 0.01 20.80 -3.08
N ASP A 404 -0.59 21.92 -3.50
CA ASP A 404 -0.34 23.27 -2.99
C ASP A 404 1.08 23.82 -3.20
N ASP A 405 1.89 23.16 -4.02
CA ASP A 405 3.24 23.59 -4.36
C ASP A 405 3.42 23.66 -5.89
N GLU A 406 3.46 24.89 -6.40
CA GLU A 406 3.63 25.18 -7.82
C GLU A 406 5.01 24.72 -8.34
N SER A 407 6.04 24.67 -7.49
CA SER A 407 7.40 24.29 -7.90
C SER A 407 7.48 22.83 -8.34
N TRP A 408 6.78 21.92 -7.64
CA TRP A 408 6.65 20.52 -8.04
C TRP A 408 5.80 20.36 -9.31
N CYS A 409 4.78 21.20 -9.49
CA CYS A 409 3.99 21.23 -10.72
C CYS A 409 4.84 21.67 -11.92
N GLU A 410 5.61 22.75 -11.77
CA GLU A 410 6.51 23.25 -12.81
C GLU A 410 7.61 22.23 -13.13
N ALA A 411 8.24 21.64 -12.11
CA ALA A 411 9.24 20.59 -12.30
C ALA A 411 8.67 19.40 -13.09
N ALA A 412 7.42 18.99 -12.83
CA ALA A 412 6.78 17.91 -13.58
C ALA A 412 6.44 18.31 -15.01
N LEU A 413 5.91 19.52 -15.21
CA LEU A 413 5.47 19.98 -16.54
C LEU A 413 6.64 20.36 -17.46
N ASN A 414 7.82 20.65 -16.91
CA ASN A 414 9.06 20.85 -17.66
C ASN A 414 9.54 19.57 -18.35
N GLU A 415 9.09 18.39 -17.90
CA GLU A 415 9.36 17.13 -18.59
C GLU A 415 8.40 16.98 -19.79
N ASP A 416 8.97 16.89 -20.99
CA ASP A 416 8.21 16.90 -22.25
C ASP A 416 7.13 15.80 -22.30
N PHE A 417 7.45 14.63 -21.73
CA PHE A 417 6.60 13.45 -21.73
C PHE A 417 5.58 13.37 -20.59
N ALA A 418 5.70 14.17 -19.52
CA ALA A 418 4.89 14.01 -18.32
C ALA A 418 3.38 14.16 -18.59
N LEU A 419 3.00 15.28 -19.22
CA LEU A 419 1.60 15.57 -19.54
C LEU A 419 1.00 14.57 -20.56
N PRO A 420 1.66 14.25 -21.68
CA PRO A 420 1.24 13.17 -22.58
C PRO A 420 1.04 11.83 -21.88
N PHE A 421 2.01 11.42 -21.04
CA PHE A 421 1.97 10.15 -20.33
C PHE A 421 0.76 10.08 -19.39
N VAL A 422 0.61 11.05 -18.47
CA VAL A 422 -0.48 11.04 -17.49
C VAL A 422 -1.84 11.12 -18.17
N THR A 423 -1.99 11.90 -19.25
CA THR A 423 -3.23 11.95 -20.03
C THR A 423 -3.53 10.60 -20.68
N LEU A 424 -2.52 9.93 -21.25
CA LEU A 424 -2.70 8.62 -21.85
C LEU A 424 -3.07 7.56 -20.79
N THR A 425 -2.50 7.64 -19.58
CA THR A 425 -2.89 6.82 -18.43
C THR A 425 -4.37 7.03 -18.07
N VAL A 426 -4.88 8.27 -18.09
CA VAL A 426 -6.31 8.57 -17.89
C VAL A 426 -7.16 7.89 -18.96
N VAL A 427 -6.85 8.10 -20.24
CA VAL A 427 -7.64 7.56 -21.36
C VAL A 427 -7.67 6.02 -21.35
N ARG A 428 -6.52 5.38 -21.15
CA ARG A 428 -6.41 3.91 -21.12
C ARG A 428 -7.12 3.31 -19.92
N SER A 429 -6.91 3.88 -18.73
CA SER A 429 -7.53 3.40 -17.50
C SER A 429 -9.06 3.50 -17.59
N GLN A 430 -9.57 4.59 -18.16
CA GLN A 430 -11.00 4.73 -18.41
C GLN A 430 -11.52 3.72 -19.43
N THR A 431 -10.82 3.52 -20.55
CA THR A 431 -11.24 2.54 -21.58
C THR A 431 -11.27 1.13 -21.00
N LYS A 432 -10.26 0.75 -20.20
CA LYS A 432 -10.20 -0.54 -19.51
C LYS A 432 -11.36 -0.69 -18.53
N TRP A 433 -11.59 0.31 -17.67
CA TRP A 433 -12.68 0.32 -16.71
C TRP A 433 -14.06 0.20 -17.39
N ALA A 434 -14.32 1.00 -18.42
CA ALA A 434 -15.57 0.96 -19.18
C ALA A 434 -15.79 -0.40 -19.86
N THR A 435 -14.74 -0.98 -20.45
CA THR A 435 -14.82 -2.28 -21.11
C THR A 435 -15.20 -3.39 -20.13
N ILE A 436 -14.54 -3.44 -18.97
CA ILE A 436 -14.81 -4.46 -17.94
C ILE A 436 -16.25 -4.33 -17.40
N ASN A 437 -16.70 -3.10 -17.15
CA ASN A 437 -18.05 -2.84 -16.68
C ASN A 437 -19.13 -3.19 -17.71
N ALA A 438 -18.87 -2.94 -18.99
CA ALA A 438 -19.80 -3.29 -20.06
C ALA A 438 -19.87 -4.80 -20.33
N SER A 439 -18.75 -5.52 -20.20
CA SER A 439 -18.67 -6.93 -20.56
C SER A 439 -19.29 -7.89 -19.57
N ALA A 440 -19.50 -7.45 -18.33
CA ALA A 440 -19.69 -8.44 -17.31
C ALA A 440 -21.17 -8.83 -17.12
N GLU A 441 -21.38 -10.13 -17.04
CA GLU A 441 -22.59 -10.79 -16.54
C GLU A 441 -22.25 -11.68 -15.33
N ASP A 442 -20.95 -11.86 -15.00
CA ASP A 442 -20.46 -12.78 -13.96
C ASP A 442 -19.82 -12.11 -12.72
N SER A 443 -19.79 -12.85 -11.62
CA SER A 443 -19.45 -12.45 -10.25
C SER A 443 -17.95 -12.27 -9.93
N SER A 444 -17.03 -12.49 -10.88
CA SER A 444 -15.58 -12.21 -10.73
C SER A 444 -15.20 -10.74 -10.97
N ARG A 445 -16.21 -9.86 -11.06
CA ARG A 445 -16.17 -8.49 -11.58
C ARG A 445 -15.34 -7.43 -10.86
N SER A 446 -14.74 -7.69 -9.70
CA SER A 446 -14.38 -6.57 -8.81
C SER A 446 -13.00 -5.99 -9.09
N ASP A 447 -11.94 -6.79 -9.08
CA ASP A 447 -10.64 -6.23 -8.73
C ASP A 447 -9.95 -5.49 -9.89
N ASP A 448 -9.98 -6.03 -11.10
CA ASP A 448 -9.37 -5.38 -12.28
C ASP A 448 -10.05 -4.06 -12.66
N ALA A 449 -11.37 -3.97 -12.49
CA ALA A 449 -12.14 -2.74 -12.74
C ALA A 449 -11.79 -1.69 -11.69
N MET A 450 -11.77 -2.07 -10.41
CA MET A 450 -11.38 -1.19 -9.32
C MET A 450 -9.94 -0.71 -9.53
N GLU A 451 -9.01 -1.59 -9.87
CA GLU A 451 -7.62 -1.20 -10.14
C GLU A 451 -7.48 -0.20 -11.30
N ALA A 452 -8.27 -0.36 -12.37
CA ALA A 452 -8.29 0.60 -13.48
C ALA A 452 -8.89 1.94 -13.04
N PHE A 453 -9.96 1.92 -12.26
CA PHE A 453 -10.59 3.13 -11.73
C PHE A 453 -9.67 3.88 -10.75
N ASP A 454 -8.96 3.15 -9.90
CA ASP A 454 -7.97 3.65 -8.96
C ASP A 454 -6.87 4.42 -9.68
N LEU A 455 -6.31 3.82 -10.74
CA LEU A 455 -5.26 4.45 -11.56
C LEU A 455 -5.79 5.68 -12.31
N LEU A 456 -7.02 5.62 -12.82
CA LEU A 456 -7.71 6.75 -13.45
C LEU A 456 -7.84 7.93 -12.47
N CYS A 457 -8.26 7.68 -11.24
CA CYS A 457 -8.43 8.71 -10.22
C CYS A 457 -7.10 9.34 -9.79
N LEU A 458 -6.04 8.54 -9.66
CA LEU A 458 -4.68 9.05 -9.38
C LEU A 458 -4.19 9.98 -10.49
N ALA A 459 -4.32 9.55 -11.75
CA ALA A 459 -3.86 10.33 -12.90
C ALA A 459 -4.68 11.62 -13.07
N LEU A 460 -6.01 11.55 -12.91
CA LEU A 460 -6.87 12.74 -12.91
C LEU A 460 -6.55 13.68 -11.75
N GLY A 461 -6.29 13.13 -10.56
CA GLY A 461 -5.80 13.84 -9.38
C GLY A 461 -4.61 14.73 -9.68
N LEU A 462 -3.59 14.14 -10.31
CA LEU A 462 -2.37 14.83 -10.70
C LEU A 462 -2.62 15.92 -11.75
N LEU A 463 -3.44 15.65 -12.78
CA LEU A 463 -3.82 16.66 -13.78
C LEU A 463 -4.56 17.85 -13.16
N MET A 464 -5.43 17.60 -12.18
CA MET A 464 -6.17 18.66 -11.48
C MET A 464 -5.23 19.55 -10.67
N ASN A 465 -4.25 18.97 -9.97
CA ASN A 465 -3.23 19.75 -9.25
C ASN A 465 -2.46 20.66 -10.22
N TRP A 466 -1.99 20.11 -11.34
CA TRP A 466 -1.29 20.89 -12.36
C TRP A 466 -2.15 22.00 -12.96
N ALA A 467 -3.42 21.73 -13.28
CA ALA A 467 -4.34 22.72 -13.83
C ALA A 467 -4.73 23.81 -12.82
N THR A 468 -4.75 23.47 -11.53
CA THR A 468 -5.09 24.41 -10.45
C THR A 468 -3.94 25.36 -10.15
N LEU A 469 -2.71 24.85 -10.14
CA LEU A 469 -1.55 25.57 -9.62
C LEU A 469 -0.66 26.18 -10.71
N ASN A 470 -0.63 25.62 -11.92
CA ASN A 470 0.28 26.08 -12.97
C ASN A 470 -0.48 26.58 -14.20
N CYS A 471 -0.39 27.89 -14.47
CA CYS A 471 -1.08 28.52 -15.59
C CYS A 471 -0.60 28.04 -16.98
N LYS A 472 0.63 27.50 -17.09
CA LYS A 472 1.18 26.97 -18.34
C LYS A 472 0.48 25.66 -18.77
N MET A 473 -0.14 24.95 -17.83
CA MET A 473 -0.86 23.68 -18.10
C MET A 473 -1.85 23.81 -19.26
N THR A 474 -2.61 24.89 -19.28
CA THR A 474 -3.60 25.17 -20.33
C THR A 474 -2.98 25.29 -21.72
N GLN A 475 -1.78 25.88 -21.81
CA GLN A 475 -1.03 25.95 -23.06
C GLN A 475 -0.48 24.57 -23.44
N PHE A 476 0.15 23.86 -22.51
CA PHE A 476 0.69 22.53 -22.78
C PHE A 476 -0.37 21.53 -23.23
N CYS A 477 -1.59 21.58 -22.69
CA CYS A 477 -2.70 20.73 -23.15
C CYS A 477 -3.12 20.99 -24.61
N ARG A 478 -2.86 22.19 -25.15
CA ARG A 478 -3.12 22.50 -26.57
C ARG A 478 -1.96 22.09 -27.46
N ASP A 479 -0.75 22.33 -26.99
CA ASP A 479 0.46 22.23 -27.81
C ASP A 479 0.98 20.79 -27.87
N LYS A 480 0.75 19.99 -26.82
CA LYS A 480 1.13 18.58 -26.76
C LYS A 480 -0.02 17.68 -27.25
N SER A 481 0.34 16.62 -27.96
CA SER A 481 -0.59 15.70 -28.58
C SER A 481 -0.32 14.25 -28.19
N ILE A 482 -1.39 13.46 -28.16
CA ILE A 482 -1.35 12.00 -27.98
C ILE A 482 -2.33 11.34 -28.94
N ASP A 483 -2.06 10.10 -29.32
CA ASP A 483 -3.07 9.22 -29.89
C ASP A 483 -3.74 8.47 -28.71
N PRO A 484 -5.07 8.61 -28.51
CA PRO A 484 -5.79 7.94 -27.42
C PRO A 484 -5.76 6.41 -27.54
N ALA A 485 -5.57 5.86 -28.75
CA ALA A 485 -5.45 4.44 -29.02
C ALA A 485 -3.98 3.97 -28.99
N CYS A 486 -3.02 4.85 -28.70
CA CYS A 486 -1.62 4.48 -28.61
C CYS A 486 -1.47 3.34 -27.61
N SER A 487 -0.89 2.22 -28.05
CA SER A 487 -0.56 1.07 -27.20
C SER A 487 0.68 1.30 -26.33
N GLY A 488 1.43 2.38 -26.59
CA GLY A 488 2.65 2.77 -25.88
C GLY A 488 3.86 1.98 -26.36
N ALA A 489 3.86 1.54 -27.63
CA ALA A 489 4.95 0.80 -28.25
C ALA A 489 6.33 1.42 -27.93
N ARG A 490 7.42 0.65 -28.09
CA ARG A 490 8.79 1.07 -27.75
C ARG A 490 9.17 2.47 -28.22
N THR A 491 8.78 2.82 -29.45
CA THR A 491 9.02 4.15 -30.04
C THR A 491 8.21 5.28 -29.41
N CYS A 492 7.10 4.94 -28.75
CA CYS A 492 6.19 5.84 -28.07
C CYS A 492 6.39 5.88 -26.54
N ILE A 493 7.49 5.32 -26.00
CA ILE A 493 7.67 5.20 -24.55
C ILE A 493 7.71 6.56 -23.82
N ARG A 494 8.24 7.60 -24.46
CA ARG A 494 8.24 8.97 -23.94
C ARG A 494 7.25 9.88 -24.64
N VAL A 495 7.35 9.96 -25.95
CA VAL A 495 6.56 10.86 -26.77
C VAL A 495 5.78 10.02 -27.76
N CYS A 496 4.48 10.25 -27.85
CA CYS A 496 3.64 9.56 -28.82
C CYS A 496 4.15 9.86 -30.24
N GLN A 497 4.35 8.81 -31.04
CA GLN A 497 4.77 8.90 -32.45
C GLN A 497 3.71 8.31 -33.39
N CYS A 498 2.51 8.02 -32.88
CA CYS A 498 1.40 7.53 -33.68
C CYS A 498 0.96 8.56 -34.74
N PRO A 499 0.37 8.13 -35.85
CA PRO A 499 -0.11 9.05 -36.90
C PRO A 499 -1.33 9.86 -36.47
N ASP A 500 -2.24 9.27 -35.68
CA ASP A 500 -3.53 9.87 -35.30
C ASP A 500 -3.44 10.69 -33.99
N GLN A 501 -2.36 11.46 -33.85
CA GLN A 501 -2.17 12.34 -32.71
C GLN A 501 -3.17 13.49 -32.71
N GLN A 502 -3.80 13.70 -31.56
CA GLN A 502 -4.67 14.85 -31.31
C GLN A 502 -4.22 15.60 -30.05
N PRO A 503 -4.50 16.91 -29.95
CA PRO A 503 -4.19 17.70 -28.76
C PRO A 503 -4.77 17.05 -27.49
N ILE A 504 -4.01 17.10 -26.40
CA ILE A 504 -4.42 16.55 -25.11
C ILE A 504 -5.76 17.13 -24.65
N LEU A 505 -5.98 18.42 -24.88
CA LEU A 505 -7.25 19.09 -24.55
C LEU A 505 -8.44 18.49 -25.32
N GLN A 506 -8.22 18.08 -26.57
CA GLN A 506 -9.24 17.40 -27.38
C GLN A 506 -9.51 15.99 -26.84
N CYS A 507 -8.49 15.24 -26.43
CA CYS A 507 -8.65 13.93 -25.78
C CYS A 507 -9.51 14.03 -24.51
N LEU A 508 -9.19 14.98 -23.61
CA LEU A 508 -9.95 15.18 -22.36
C LEU A 508 -11.38 15.61 -22.62
N SER A 509 -11.61 16.44 -23.65
CA SER A 509 -12.96 16.86 -24.06
C SER A 509 -13.78 15.70 -24.62
N ALA A 510 -13.16 14.86 -25.47
CA ALA A 510 -13.79 13.66 -26.00
C ALA A 510 -14.12 12.65 -24.88
N LEU A 511 -13.22 12.50 -23.91
CA LEU A 511 -13.46 11.66 -22.73
C LEU A 511 -14.65 12.15 -21.93
N TYR A 512 -14.73 13.45 -21.63
CA TYR A 512 -15.90 14.04 -20.96
C TYR A 512 -17.19 13.84 -21.77
N ALA A 513 -17.13 13.98 -23.10
CA ALA A 513 -18.30 13.78 -23.96
C ALA A 513 -18.88 12.36 -23.88
N GLN A 514 -18.06 11.34 -23.59
CA GLN A 514 -18.55 9.97 -23.36
C GLN A 514 -19.47 9.87 -22.14
N TYR A 515 -19.30 10.75 -21.14
CA TYR A 515 -20.12 10.79 -19.93
C TYR A 515 -21.36 11.70 -20.07
N LEU A 516 -21.54 12.39 -21.20
CA LEU A 516 -22.74 13.19 -21.47
C LEU A 516 -23.95 12.33 -21.81
N THR A 517 -23.73 11.14 -22.37
CA THR A 517 -24.80 10.19 -22.73
C THR A 517 -25.18 9.25 -21.58
N ALA A 518 -24.73 9.55 -20.35
CA ALA A 518 -24.88 8.69 -19.21
C ALA A 518 -26.34 8.30 -18.94
N SER A 519 -26.60 7.01 -18.77
CA SER A 519 -27.91 6.46 -18.42
C SER A 519 -28.17 6.56 -16.92
N GLU A 520 -29.43 6.51 -16.49
CA GLU A 520 -29.78 6.32 -15.07
C GLU A 520 -29.19 5.02 -14.48
N ASN A 521 -28.84 4.05 -15.34
CA ASN A 521 -28.23 2.79 -14.96
C ASN A 521 -26.69 2.84 -14.86
N ASP A 522 -26.07 3.99 -15.13
CA ASP A 522 -24.61 4.11 -15.06
C ASP A 522 -24.11 3.98 -13.62
N PRO A 523 -22.91 3.41 -13.42
CA PRO A 523 -22.30 3.32 -12.09
C PRO A 523 -22.08 4.72 -11.50
N PRO A 524 -22.20 4.91 -10.17
CA PRO A 524 -22.01 6.22 -9.52
C PRO A 524 -20.63 6.84 -9.82
N GLU A 525 -19.62 6.00 -10.04
CA GLU A 525 -18.29 6.35 -10.51
C GLU A 525 -18.32 7.17 -11.82
N SER A 526 -19.25 6.89 -12.75
CA SER A 526 -19.41 7.69 -13.97
C SER A 526 -19.80 9.14 -13.67
N ASN A 527 -20.70 9.35 -12.71
CA ASN A 527 -21.10 10.70 -12.31
C ASN A 527 -19.96 11.45 -11.63
N PHE A 528 -19.16 10.74 -10.82
CA PHE A 528 -17.94 11.28 -10.22
C PHE A 528 -16.94 11.74 -11.29
N LEU A 529 -16.62 10.88 -12.25
CA LEU A 529 -15.69 11.19 -13.35
C LEU A 529 -16.20 12.36 -14.21
N ARG A 530 -17.50 12.40 -14.51
CA ARG A 530 -18.11 13.52 -15.24
C ARG A 530 -17.93 14.83 -14.52
N GLY A 531 -18.20 14.85 -13.22
CA GLY A 531 -17.99 16.02 -12.36
C GLY A 531 -16.53 16.47 -12.36
N TYR A 532 -15.62 15.53 -12.15
CA TYR A 532 -14.19 15.79 -12.11
C TYR A 532 -13.66 16.38 -13.42
N LEU A 533 -14.00 15.75 -14.54
CA LEU A 533 -13.64 16.22 -15.89
C LEU A 533 -14.27 17.58 -16.20
N SER A 534 -15.50 17.84 -15.74
CA SER A 534 -16.15 19.15 -15.95
C SER A 534 -15.40 20.29 -15.26
N VAL A 535 -14.93 20.07 -14.02
CA VAL A 535 -14.11 21.05 -13.29
C VAL A 535 -12.76 21.23 -13.98
N LEU A 536 -12.09 20.13 -14.35
CA LEU A 536 -10.79 20.18 -15.04
C LEU A 536 -10.89 20.95 -16.35
N LEU A 537 -11.88 20.65 -17.20
CA LEU A 537 -12.11 21.37 -18.44
C LEU A 537 -12.45 22.84 -18.18
N GLY A 538 -13.24 23.13 -17.15
CA GLY A 538 -13.54 24.48 -16.70
C GLY A 538 -12.28 25.29 -16.36
N LEU A 539 -11.35 24.71 -15.59
CA LEU A 539 -10.04 25.31 -15.29
C LEU A 539 -9.25 25.59 -16.58
N LEU A 540 -9.21 24.65 -17.52
CA LEU A 540 -8.44 24.75 -18.76
C LEU A 540 -9.02 25.77 -19.76
N ILE A 541 -10.26 26.23 -19.60
CA ILE A 541 -10.91 27.20 -20.52
C ILE A 541 -11.17 28.58 -19.91
N MET A 542 -11.13 28.70 -18.58
CA MET A 542 -11.44 29.92 -17.82
C MET A 542 -10.71 31.15 -18.39
N ASP A 543 -9.39 31.04 -18.58
CA ASP A 543 -8.54 32.16 -19.01
C ASP A 543 -7.98 32.01 -20.44
N SER A 544 -8.57 31.13 -21.27
CA SER A 544 -8.05 30.82 -22.61
C SER A 544 -9.16 30.67 -23.67
N PRO A 545 -9.41 31.71 -24.49
CA PRO A 545 -10.38 31.64 -25.59
C PRO A 545 -10.06 30.57 -26.64
N ALA A 546 -8.77 30.34 -26.91
CA ALA A 546 -8.31 29.28 -27.81
C ALA A 546 -8.67 27.89 -27.27
N SER A 547 -8.38 27.64 -25.99
CA SER A 547 -8.75 26.38 -25.32
C SER A 547 -10.27 26.20 -25.31
N ARG A 548 -11.01 27.27 -24.99
CA ARG A 548 -12.48 27.27 -24.99
C ARG A 548 -13.05 26.87 -26.34
N THR A 549 -12.52 27.43 -27.42
CA THR A 549 -12.98 27.12 -28.78
C THR A 549 -12.77 25.64 -29.11
N MET A 550 -11.61 25.08 -28.74
CA MET A 550 -11.28 23.67 -28.94
C MET A 550 -12.19 22.73 -28.13
N VAL A 551 -12.40 23.03 -26.84
CA VAL A 551 -13.30 22.23 -25.99
C VAL A 551 -14.72 22.27 -26.54
N LEU A 552 -15.27 23.46 -26.79
CA LEU A 552 -16.65 23.62 -27.28
C LEU A 552 -16.88 23.01 -28.67
N ALA A 553 -15.85 22.89 -29.51
CA ALA A 553 -15.92 22.19 -30.79
C ALA A 553 -16.11 20.67 -30.60
N SER A 554 -15.60 20.12 -29.50
CA SER A 554 -15.64 18.67 -29.20
C SER A 554 -16.90 18.24 -28.45
N LEU A 555 -17.64 19.17 -27.83
CA LEU A 555 -18.85 18.87 -27.06
C LEU A 555 -20.11 18.87 -27.95
N SER A 556 -21.08 18.02 -27.61
CA SER A 556 -22.43 18.03 -28.20
C SER A 556 -23.30 19.14 -27.57
N GLY A 557 -24.18 19.76 -28.36
CA GLY A 557 -25.07 20.83 -27.91
C GLY A 557 -25.54 21.72 -29.07
N ARG A 558 -26.71 22.36 -28.94
CA ARG A 558 -27.31 23.16 -30.02
C ARG A 558 -26.67 24.54 -30.13
N SER A 559 -26.31 25.13 -29.00
CA SER A 559 -25.62 26.42 -28.91
C SER A 559 -24.34 26.34 -28.07
N ARG A 560 -23.50 27.39 -28.13
CA ARG A 560 -22.34 27.52 -27.24
C ARG A 560 -22.77 27.69 -25.78
N SER A 561 -23.81 28.48 -25.56
CA SER A 561 -24.44 28.69 -24.25
C SER A 561 -24.92 27.36 -23.65
N ASP A 562 -25.58 26.49 -24.45
CA ASP A 562 -26.05 25.17 -23.97
C ASP A 562 -24.89 24.29 -23.48
N LYS A 563 -23.76 24.29 -24.22
CA LYS A 563 -22.58 23.49 -23.89
C LYS A 563 -21.93 23.98 -22.59
N LEU A 564 -21.80 25.30 -22.42
CA LEU A 564 -21.27 25.92 -21.21
C LEU A 564 -22.21 25.72 -20.01
N GLY A 565 -23.52 25.84 -20.22
CA GLY A 565 -24.55 25.56 -19.23
C GLY A 565 -24.50 24.10 -18.74
N SER A 566 -24.29 23.13 -19.64
CA SER A 566 -24.11 21.73 -19.26
C SER A 566 -22.87 21.50 -18.41
N LEU A 567 -21.72 22.05 -18.80
CA LEU A 567 -20.48 21.99 -18.00
C LEU A 567 -20.69 22.59 -16.60
N SER A 568 -21.28 23.78 -16.52
CA SER A 568 -21.58 24.44 -15.24
C SER A 568 -22.53 23.60 -14.37
N GLY A 569 -23.59 23.03 -14.98
CA GLY A 569 -24.51 22.14 -14.30
C GLY A 569 -23.84 20.91 -13.68
N HIS A 570 -22.94 20.25 -14.42
CA HIS A 570 -22.17 19.12 -13.89
C HIS A 570 -21.18 19.52 -12.80
N CYS A 571 -20.54 20.68 -12.92
CA CYS A 571 -19.69 21.23 -11.85
C CYS A 571 -20.49 21.47 -10.55
N ARG A 572 -21.69 22.06 -10.66
CA ARG A 572 -22.58 22.28 -9.50
C ARG A 572 -23.03 20.97 -8.87
N SER A 573 -23.43 19.99 -9.69
CA SER A 573 -23.83 18.66 -9.21
C SER A 573 -22.68 17.99 -8.45
N PHE A 574 -21.45 18.09 -8.97
CA PHE A 574 -20.26 17.55 -8.32
C PHE A 574 -19.93 18.27 -7.01
N LEU A 575 -19.99 19.60 -7.00
CA LEU A 575 -19.77 20.41 -5.80
C LEU A 575 -20.78 20.07 -4.69
N ASN A 576 -22.05 19.91 -5.04
CA ASN A 576 -23.08 19.52 -4.07
C ASN A 576 -22.79 18.14 -3.47
N LEU A 577 -22.45 17.16 -4.31
CA LEU A 577 -22.06 15.82 -3.85
C LEU A 577 -20.82 15.87 -2.95
N TYR A 578 -19.83 16.70 -3.31
CA TYR A 578 -18.62 16.90 -2.53
C TYR A 578 -18.92 17.50 -1.15
N ILE A 579 -19.75 18.55 -1.08
CA ILE A 579 -20.15 19.20 0.17
C ILE A 579 -20.96 18.24 1.04
N GLU A 580 -21.93 17.52 0.47
CA GLU A 580 -22.74 16.54 1.19
C GLU A 580 -21.86 15.45 1.81
N THR A 581 -20.95 14.88 1.00
CA THR A 581 -20.05 13.82 1.47
C THR A 581 -19.12 14.34 2.56
N THR A 582 -18.53 15.52 2.39
CA THR A 582 -17.64 16.11 3.38
C THR A 582 -18.37 16.44 4.69
N SER A 583 -19.62 16.90 4.60
CA SER A 583 -20.47 17.17 5.77
C SER A 583 -20.86 15.91 6.51
N LEU A 584 -21.15 14.81 5.80
CA LEU A 584 -21.41 13.50 6.40
C LEU A 584 -20.18 12.96 7.14
N LEU A 585 -18.99 13.15 6.58
CA LEU A 585 -17.74 12.75 7.22
C LEU A 585 -17.42 13.58 8.46
N ALA A 586 -17.70 14.88 8.43
CA ALA A 586 -17.54 15.76 9.58
C ALA A 586 -18.59 15.50 10.69
N GLY A 587 -19.78 15.02 10.33
CA GLY A 587 -20.91 14.81 11.23
C GLY A 587 -21.03 13.42 11.86
N SER A 588 -20.11 12.47 11.57
CA SER A 588 -20.18 11.12 12.13
C SER A 588 -19.78 11.12 13.63
N PRO A 589 -20.70 10.81 14.57
CA PRO A 589 -20.37 10.75 15.99
C PRO A 589 -19.46 9.54 16.22
N ARG A 590 -18.17 9.79 16.47
CA ARG A 590 -17.29 8.76 17.03
C ARG A 590 -17.85 8.32 18.37
N ALA A 591 -18.28 7.07 18.46
CA ALA A 591 -18.75 6.46 19.69
C ALA A 591 -17.58 6.23 20.66
N SER A 592 -17.07 7.30 21.27
CA SER A 592 -16.21 7.29 22.47
C SER A 592 -16.12 8.72 23.00
N PRO A 593 -16.62 9.02 24.21
CA PRO A 593 -16.51 10.35 24.80
C PRO A 593 -15.20 10.41 25.58
N GLU A 594 -14.09 10.85 24.96
CA GLU A 594 -12.95 11.41 25.69
C GLU A 594 -11.96 12.09 24.72
N ILE A 595 -11.69 13.38 24.98
CA ILE A 595 -10.70 14.30 24.39
C ILE A 595 -11.05 14.94 23.03
N PRO A 596 -11.23 16.28 22.96
CA PRO A 596 -11.37 17.01 21.70
C PRO A 596 -10.01 17.06 20.97
N PHE A 597 -9.90 16.41 19.82
CA PHE A 597 -8.68 16.41 18.99
C PHE A 597 -8.70 17.60 17.99
N GLU A 598 -7.59 18.34 17.90
CA GLU A 598 -7.34 19.45 16.96
C GLU A 598 -7.39 19.08 15.46
N ASN A 599 -7.53 17.79 15.12
CA ASN A 599 -7.66 17.34 13.73
C ASN A 599 -8.86 17.95 12.99
N ASP A 600 -9.88 18.44 13.70
CA ASP A 600 -11.06 19.09 13.13
C ASP A 600 -10.76 20.46 12.48
N LEU A 601 -9.69 21.16 12.87
CA LEU A 601 -9.39 22.48 12.32
C LEU A 601 -8.70 22.40 10.94
N ARG A 602 -7.84 21.39 10.72
CA ARG A 602 -7.11 21.23 9.44
C ARG A 602 -7.98 20.64 8.33
N THR A 603 -8.80 19.63 8.64
CA THR A 603 -9.79 19.06 7.70
C THR A 603 -10.77 20.12 7.18
N ASN A 604 -11.18 21.06 8.04
CA ASN A 604 -12.06 22.18 7.69
C ASN A 604 -11.41 23.24 6.76
N SER A 605 -10.09 23.36 6.75
CA SER A 605 -9.39 24.31 5.86
C SER A 605 -9.23 23.78 4.44
N TRP A 606 -9.07 22.46 4.30
CA TRP A 606 -8.77 21.81 3.02
C TRP A 606 -10.00 21.51 2.19
N SER A 607 -11.13 21.16 2.84
CA SER A 607 -12.42 21.04 2.16
C SER A 607 -12.84 22.36 1.50
N LYS A 608 -12.58 23.49 2.16
CA LYS A 608 -12.88 24.83 1.64
C LYS A 608 -12.12 25.17 0.37
N ARG A 609 -10.85 24.77 0.25
CA ARG A 609 -10.05 25.08 -0.95
C ARG A 609 -10.61 24.41 -2.20
N GLY A 610 -10.94 23.12 -2.14
CA GLY A 610 -11.55 22.41 -3.27
C GLY A 610 -12.90 23.00 -3.65
N GLU A 611 -13.71 23.34 -2.65
CA GLU A 611 -14.99 24.01 -2.81
C GLU A 611 -14.84 25.39 -3.50
N ASP A 612 -13.86 26.19 -3.08
CA ASP A 612 -13.59 27.52 -3.65
C ASP A 612 -13.12 27.44 -5.12
N ILE A 613 -12.29 26.45 -5.44
CA ILE A 613 -11.87 26.19 -6.83
C ILE A 613 -13.08 25.85 -7.69
N ALA A 614 -13.92 24.92 -7.25
CA ALA A 614 -15.11 24.53 -8.00
C ALA A 614 -16.09 25.71 -8.18
N ARG A 615 -16.32 26.52 -7.14
CA ARG A 615 -17.14 27.73 -7.23
C ARG A 615 -16.58 28.76 -8.21
N ARG A 616 -15.27 28.98 -8.19
CA ARG A 616 -14.60 29.89 -9.13
C ARG A 616 -14.81 29.43 -10.58
N VAL A 617 -14.66 28.13 -10.82
CA VAL A 617 -14.92 27.54 -12.15
C VAL A 617 -16.37 27.74 -12.57
N ILE A 618 -17.33 27.43 -11.69
CA ILE A 618 -18.77 27.61 -11.94
C ILE A 618 -19.09 29.07 -12.30
N ALA A 619 -18.63 30.02 -11.49
CA ALA A 619 -18.84 31.44 -11.73
C ALA A 619 -18.24 31.91 -13.07
N SER A 620 -17.04 31.42 -13.41
CA SER A 620 -16.42 31.71 -14.69
C SER A 620 -17.27 31.16 -15.86
N LEU A 621 -17.70 29.91 -15.78
CA LEU A 621 -18.52 29.28 -16.82
C LEU A 621 -19.86 29.99 -17.03
N GLU A 622 -20.48 30.50 -15.97
CA GLU A 622 -21.73 31.27 -16.04
C GLU A 622 -21.55 32.61 -16.74
N VAL A 623 -20.50 33.36 -16.40
CA VAL A 623 -20.16 34.62 -17.10
C VAL A 623 -19.91 34.36 -18.59
N LEU A 624 -19.27 33.24 -18.94
CA LEU A 624 -19.07 32.84 -20.33
C LEU A 624 -20.35 32.42 -21.04
N CYS A 625 -21.29 31.84 -20.30
CA CYS A 625 -22.59 31.42 -20.80
C CYS A 625 -23.48 32.63 -21.13
N ASP A 626 -23.45 33.67 -20.29
CA ASP A 626 -24.22 34.90 -20.45
C ASP A 626 -23.69 35.80 -21.58
N THR A 627 -22.40 35.68 -21.90
CA THR A 627 -21.73 36.48 -22.94
C THR A 627 -21.69 35.80 -24.31
N SER A 628 -22.12 34.53 -24.41
CA SER A 628 -22.13 33.74 -25.65
C SER A 628 -23.52 33.64 -26.27
#